data_AF-A0A285JAX7-F1
#
_entry.id   AF-A0A285JAX7-F1
#
_cell.length_a   1.000
_cell.length_b   1.000
_cell.length_c   1.000
_cell.angle_alpha   90.00
_cell.angle_beta   90.00
_cell.angle_gamma   90.00
#
_symmetry.space_group_name_H-M   'P 1'
#
loop_
_entity.id
_entity.type
_entity.pdbx_description
1 polymer ?
#
loop_
_entity_poly.entity_id
_entity_poly.type
_entity_poly.pdbx_seq_one_letter_code
_entity_poly.pdbx_strand_id
1 'polypeptide(L)'
;MTTYRIGEAAELLGVSVDTVRRWVDAGRLPADRDEHGHRAIDGADLAAFARESGDDPDPGTGRSSARNRLRGIVTAIARDTVMAQVDIQAGPFRVVSLMSREAVDELGLEVGSTAVAVIKSTTVVVERGDDR
;
A
#
# COMPACT_ATOMS: atom_id res chain seq x y z
N MET A 1 6.42 -10.01 23.26
CA MET A 1 6.45 -9.01 22.18
C MET A 1 6.55 -9.76 20.87
N THR A 2 5.79 -9.35 19.86
CA THR A 2 5.84 -9.99 18.54
C THR A 2 7.12 -9.56 17.85
N THR A 3 7.93 -10.52 17.41
CA THR A 3 9.17 -10.27 16.66
C THR A 3 9.01 -10.82 15.26
N TYR A 4 9.63 -10.13 14.29
CA TYR A 4 9.57 -10.48 12.88
C TYR A 4 10.96 -10.79 12.35
N ARG A 5 11.09 -11.86 11.57
CA ARG A 5 12.25 -12.10 10.72
C ARG A 5 12.29 -11.04 9.63
N ILE A 6 13.47 -10.80 9.06
CA ILE A 6 13.63 -9.84 7.95
C ILE A 6 12.70 -10.15 6.77
N GLY A 7 12.46 -11.44 6.48
CA GLY A 7 11.54 -11.85 5.41
C GLY A 7 10.10 -11.40 5.67
N GLU A 8 9.59 -11.69 6.86
CA GLU A 8 8.25 -11.30 7.29
C GLU A 8 8.10 -9.77 7.34
N ALA A 9 9.13 -9.06 7.81
CA ALA A 9 9.16 -7.60 7.80
C ALA A 9 9.14 -7.03 6.36
N ALA A 10 9.82 -7.67 5.41
CA ALA A 10 9.83 -7.25 4.01
C ALA A 10 8.45 -7.42 3.35
N GLU A 11 7.77 -8.53 3.63
CA GLU A 11 6.40 -8.77 3.19
C GLU A 11 5.43 -7.73 3.77
N LEU A 12 5.51 -7.47 5.08
CA LEU A 12 4.68 -6.47 5.76
C LEU A 12 4.92 -5.04 5.28
N LEU A 13 6.17 -4.70 4.91
CA LEU A 13 6.54 -3.38 4.39
C LEU A 13 6.36 -3.26 2.87
N GLY A 14 6.04 -4.33 2.16
CA GLY A 14 5.89 -4.34 0.70
C GLY A 14 7.17 -4.03 -0.08
N VAL A 15 8.34 -4.40 0.46
CA VAL A 15 9.65 -4.18 -0.17
C VAL A 15 10.47 -5.46 -0.26
N SER A 16 11.61 -5.42 -0.96
CA SER A 16 12.51 -6.58 -1.01
C SER A 16 13.20 -6.85 0.32
N VAL A 17 13.52 -8.12 0.59
CA VAL A 17 14.32 -8.55 1.75
C VAL A 17 15.65 -7.80 1.82
N ASP A 18 16.30 -7.56 0.67
CA ASP A 18 17.57 -6.81 0.62
C ASP A 18 17.40 -5.33 0.97
N THR A 19 16.23 -4.74 0.68
CA THR A 19 15.89 -3.38 1.12
C THR A 19 15.82 -3.30 2.64
N VAL A 20 15.15 -4.27 3.28
CA VAL A 20 15.05 -4.33 4.75
C VAL A 20 16.42 -4.59 5.38
N ARG A 21 17.22 -5.51 4.82
CA ARG A 21 18.61 -5.74 5.27
C ARG A 21 19.41 -4.45 5.25
N ARG A 22 19.34 -3.70 4.15
CA ARG A 22 20.05 -2.43 3.99
C ARG A 22 19.63 -1.40 5.06
N TRP A 23 18.35 -1.35 5.42
CA TRP A 23 17.88 -0.44 6.48
C TRP A 23 18.36 -0.85 7.87
N VAL A 24 18.37 -2.15 8.17
CA VAL A 24 18.93 -2.67 9.41
C VAL A 24 20.44 -2.41 9.48
N ASP A 25 21.18 -2.68 8.40
CA ASP A 25 22.62 -2.43 8.33
C ASP A 25 22.97 -0.95 8.43
N ALA A 26 22.11 -0.08 7.90
CA ALA A 26 22.23 1.37 8.04
C ALA A 26 21.76 1.90 9.41
N GLY A 27 21.32 1.04 10.33
CA GLY A 27 20.79 1.42 11.65
C GLY A 27 19.46 2.18 11.60
N ARG A 28 18.78 2.17 10.45
CA ARG A 28 17.48 2.84 10.25
C ARG A 28 16.31 2.05 10.82
N LEU A 29 16.42 0.72 10.85
CA LEU A 29 15.43 -0.17 11.45
C LEU A 29 16.15 -1.00 12.53
N PRO A 30 15.81 -0.82 13.83
CA PRO A 30 16.39 -1.63 14.90
C PRO A 30 16.12 -3.12 14.69
N ALA A 31 17.15 -3.94 14.86
CA ALA A 31 17.02 -5.39 14.86
C ALA A 31 18.04 -5.99 15.82
N ASP A 32 17.55 -6.88 16.68
CA ASP A 32 18.38 -7.64 17.61
C ASP A 32 18.69 -9.02 17.03
N ARG A 33 19.62 -9.73 17.67
CA ARG A 33 19.81 -11.15 17.40
C ARG A 33 18.93 -11.96 18.36
N ASP A 34 18.14 -12.87 17.81
CA ASP A 34 17.40 -13.85 18.60
C ASP A 34 18.36 -14.86 19.27
N GLU A 35 17.82 -15.73 20.12
CA GLU A 35 18.58 -16.77 20.83
C GLU A 35 19.32 -17.74 19.90
N HIS A 36 18.91 -17.80 18.62
CA HIS A 36 19.49 -18.65 17.58
C HIS A 36 20.44 -17.87 16.65
N GLY A 37 20.71 -16.59 16.95
CA GLY A 37 21.65 -15.73 16.22
C GLY A 37 21.08 -15.09 14.94
N HIS A 38 19.78 -15.23 14.66
CA HIS A 38 19.12 -14.59 13.52
C HIS A 38 18.69 -13.17 13.86
N ARG A 39 18.68 -12.29 12.85
CA ARG A 39 18.15 -10.94 13.01
C ARG A 39 16.63 -10.97 13.17
N ALA A 40 16.16 -10.45 14.29
CA ALA A 40 14.76 -10.29 14.65
C ALA A 40 14.47 -8.81 14.90
N ILE A 41 13.40 -8.31 14.32
CA ILE A 41 12.94 -6.93 14.45
C ILE A 41 11.78 -6.94 15.43
N ASP A 42 11.83 -6.08 16.45
CA ASP A 42 10.68 -5.92 17.35
C ASP A 42 9.49 -5.31 16.60
N GLY A 43 8.29 -5.83 16.83
CA GLY A 43 7.09 -5.38 16.15
C GLY A 43 6.75 -3.91 16.41
N ALA A 44 7.12 -3.35 17.58
CA ALA A 44 6.92 -1.94 17.87
C ALA A 44 7.85 -1.06 17.02
N ASP A 45 9.11 -1.47 16.87
CA ASP A 45 10.10 -0.78 16.05
C ASP A 45 9.77 -0.86 14.55
N LEU A 46 9.33 -2.04 14.08
CA LEU A 46 8.86 -2.21 12.70
C LEU A 46 7.67 -1.29 12.40
N ALA A 47 6.71 -1.21 13.31
CA ALA A 47 5.54 -0.36 13.17
C ALA A 47 5.87 1.14 13.27
N ALA A 48 6.86 1.54 14.08
CA ALA A 48 7.35 2.91 14.13
C ALA A 48 8.02 3.30 12.81
N PHE A 49 8.92 2.45 12.32
CA PHE A 49 9.65 2.63 11.07
C PHE A 49 8.73 2.74 9.84
N ALA A 50 7.68 1.91 9.78
CA ALA A 50 6.68 1.96 8.71
C ALA A 50 5.94 3.29 8.64
N ARG A 51 5.68 3.94 9.79
CA ARG A 51 5.01 5.25 9.85
C ARG A 51 5.89 6.37 9.35
N GLU A 52 7.20 6.30 9.59
CA GLU A 52 8.17 7.31 9.16
C GLU A 52 8.58 7.17 7.69
N SER A 53 8.55 5.95 7.15
CA SER A 53 9.02 5.66 5.79
C SER A 53 7.95 5.80 4.71
N GLY A 54 6.67 5.96 5.07
CA GLY A 54 5.54 6.09 4.13
C GLY A 54 5.43 7.44 3.41
N ASP A 55 6.51 8.23 3.35
CA ASP A 55 6.48 9.65 2.96
C ASP A 55 7.45 10.01 1.81
N ASP A 56 7.91 9.05 1.00
CA ASP A 56 8.68 9.36 -0.22
C ASP A 56 7.71 9.70 -1.38
N PRO A 57 7.46 10.98 -1.69
CA PRO A 57 6.40 11.37 -2.59
C PRO A 57 6.89 11.28 -4.04
N ASP A 58 6.11 10.63 -4.90
CA ASP A 58 6.18 10.87 -6.34
C ASP A 58 5.94 12.38 -6.58
N PRO A 59 6.91 13.14 -7.16
CA PRO A 59 6.91 14.60 -7.19
C PRO A 59 5.79 15.26 -8.03
N GLY A 60 4.80 14.50 -8.49
CA GLY A 60 3.71 15.00 -9.32
C GLY A 60 2.37 15.25 -8.62
N THR A 61 2.21 14.93 -7.32
CA THR A 61 0.86 14.90 -6.75
C THR A 61 0.65 15.76 -5.52
N GLY A 62 -0.30 16.70 -5.63
CA GLY A 62 -0.69 17.63 -4.57
C GLY A 62 -0.97 16.93 -3.24
N ARG A 63 -0.73 17.68 -2.15
CA ARG A 63 -0.94 17.26 -0.76
C ARG A 63 -2.39 16.80 -0.58
N SER A 64 -2.61 15.48 -0.58
CA SER A 64 -3.89 14.84 -0.25
C SER A 64 -3.74 14.07 1.05
N SER A 65 -4.76 14.10 1.91
CA SER A 65 -4.79 13.31 3.16
C SER A 65 -5.00 11.81 2.91
N ALA A 66 -5.31 11.42 1.67
CA ALA A 66 -5.36 10.03 1.25
C ALA A 66 -3.94 9.50 1.00
N ARG A 67 -3.48 8.61 1.89
CA ARG A 67 -2.13 8.04 1.86
C ARG A 67 -2.03 6.79 0.99
N ASN A 68 -3.14 6.06 0.84
CA ASN A 68 -3.17 4.83 0.06
C ASN A 68 -3.39 5.17 -1.42
N ARG A 69 -2.34 5.00 -2.23
CA ARG A 69 -2.36 5.27 -3.67
C ARG A 69 -1.97 4.01 -4.42
N LEU A 70 -2.92 3.43 -5.15
CA LEU A 70 -2.72 2.20 -5.89
C LEU A 70 -2.77 2.51 -7.38
N ARG A 71 -1.58 2.61 -8.00
CA ARG A 71 -1.46 2.83 -9.45
C ARG A 71 -1.82 1.54 -10.19
N GLY A 72 -2.62 1.65 -11.23
CA GLY A 72 -3.09 0.52 -12.00
C GLY A 72 -3.62 0.92 -13.38
N ILE A 73 -4.22 -0.06 -14.05
CA ILE A 73 -4.87 0.10 -15.35
C ILE A 73 -6.38 -0.09 -15.19
N VAL A 74 -7.17 0.77 -15.82
CA VAL A 74 -8.62 0.61 -15.86
C VAL A 74 -8.97 -0.59 -16.72
N THR A 75 -9.64 -1.59 -16.16
CA THR A 75 -10.00 -2.83 -16.86
C THR A 75 -11.47 -2.88 -17.28
N ALA A 76 -12.34 -2.15 -16.58
CA ALA A 76 -13.75 -2.03 -16.94
C ALA A 76 -14.34 -0.73 -16.42
N ILE A 77 -15.36 -0.21 -17.13
CA ILE A 77 -16.18 0.90 -16.68
C ILE A 77 -17.63 0.55 -16.97
N ALA A 78 -18.47 0.53 -15.93
CA ALA A 78 -19.92 0.43 -16.06
C ALA A 78 -20.54 1.78 -15.68
N ARG A 79 -21.25 2.41 -16.62
CA ARG A 79 -21.92 3.70 -16.40
C ARG A 79 -23.43 3.48 -16.33
N ASP A 80 -24.06 4.06 -15.33
CA ASP A 80 -25.51 4.21 -15.25
C ASP A 80 -25.88 5.68 -15.56
N THR A 81 -27.02 6.15 -15.07
CA THR A 81 -27.54 7.50 -15.28
C THR A 81 -26.76 8.52 -14.45
N VAL A 82 -26.49 8.23 -13.18
CA VAL A 82 -25.84 9.16 -12.23
C VAL A 82 -24.50 8.62 -11.71
N MET A 83 -24.40 7.30 -11.56
CA MET A 83 -23.24 6.64 -10.99
C MET A 83 -22.47 5.87 -12.05
N ALA A 84 -21.20 5.62 -11.76
CA ALA A 84 -20.35 4.74 -12.53
C ALA A 84 -19.50 3.87 -11.59
N GLN A 85 -19.25 2.65 -12.03
CA GLN A 85 -18.28 1.75 -11.45
C GLN A 85 -17.04 1.73 -12.35
N VAL A 86 -15.87 1.91 -11.75
CA VAL A 86 -14.57 1.80 -12.41
C VAL A 86 -13.76 0.72 -11.73
N ASP A 87 -13.33 -0.25 -12.53
CA ASP A 87 -12.48 -1.34 -12.09
C ASP A 87 -11.04 -1.06 -12.48
N ILE A 88 -10.12 -1.13 -11.51
CA ILE A 88 -8.69 -0.89 -11.69
C ILE A 88 -7.92 -2.13 -11.26
N GLN A 89 -7.09 -2.67 -12.15
CA GLN A 89 -6.09 -3.67 -11.80
C GLN A 89 -4.83 -2.95 -11.31
N ALA A 90 -4.55 -3.05 -10.02
CA ALA A 90 -3.39 -2.42 -9.36
C ALA A 90 -2.51 -3.50 -8.73
N GLY A 91 -1.48 -3.93 -9.46
CA GLY A 91 -0.63 -5.06 -9.04
C GLY A 91 -1.46 -6.34 -8.90
N PRO A 92 -1.38 -7.07 -7.78
CA PRO A 92 -2.18 -8.29 -7.56
C PRO A 92 -3.64 -7.99 -7.17
N PHE A 93 -4.01 -6.73 -6.95
CA PHE A 93 -5.32 -6.36 -6.42
C PHE A 93 -6.24 -5.81 -7.52
N ARG A 94 -7.52 -6.18 -7.46
CA ARG A 94 -8.60 -5.50 -8.19
C ARG A 94 -9.26 -4.50 -7.25
N VAL A 95 -9.18 -3.22 -7.60
CA VAL A 95 -9.80 -2.12 -6.86
C VAL A 95 -11.03 -1.67 -7.62
N VAL A 96 -12.17 -1.58 -6.93
CA VAL A 96 -13.43 -1.10 -7.52
C VAL A 96 -13.77 0.25 -6.90
N SER A 97 -13.98 1.25 -7.74
CA SER A 97 -14.43 2.59 -7.32
C SER A 97 -15.85 2.84 -7.82
N LEU A 98 -16.69 3.31 -6.92
CA LEU A 98 -17.99 3.90 -7.27
C LEU A 98 -17.85 5.42 -7.21
N MET A 99 -18.15 6.07 -8.32
CA MET A 99 -18.07 7.52 -8.46
C MET A 99 -19.22 8.03 -9.34
N SER A 100 -19.39 9.34 -9.45
CA SER A 100 -20.40 9.86 -10.38
C SER A 100 -20.00 9.59 -11.83
N ARG A 101 -21.00 9.49 -12.70
CA ARG A 101 -20.78 9.37 -14.13
C ARG A 101 -19.96 10.55 -14.66
N GLU A 102 -20.31 11.76 -14.24
CA GLU A 102 -19.64 12.99 -14.65
C GLU A 102 -18.15 12.96 -14.29
N ALA A 103 -17.79 12.42 -13.12
CA ALA A 103 -16.39 12.34 -12.71
C ALA A 103 -15.57 11.37 -13.60
N VAL A 104 -16.17 10.28 -14.08
CA VAL A 104 -15.52 9.38 -15.06
C VAL A 104 -15.24 10.12 -16.36
N ASP A 105 -16.21 10.91 -16.82
CA ASP A 105 -16.13 11.63 -18.09
C ASP A 105 -15.15 12.83 -17.98
N GLU A 106 -15.19 13.59 -16.89
CA GLU A 106 -14.27 14.70 -16.60
C GLU A 106 -12.81 14.24 -16.47
N LEU A 107 -12.58 13.06 -15.89
CA LEU A 107 -11.25 12.47 -15.77
C LEU A 107 -10.79 11.78 -17.07
N GLY A 108 -11.65 11.68 -18.08
CA GLY A 108 -11.34 11.00 -19.34
C GLY A 108 -10.96 9.52 -19.14
N LEU A 109 -11.63 8.84 -18.20
CA LEU A 109 -11.33 7.44 -17.92
C LEU A 109 -11.87 6.52 -19.01
N GLU A 110 -10.99 5.66 -19.50
CA GLU A 110 -11.26 4.69 -20.55
C GLU A 110 -10.64 3.34 -20.16
N VAL A 111 -11.22 2.25 -20.67
CA VAL A 111 -10.59 0.93 -20.50
C VAL A 111 -9.22 0.95 -21.18
N GLY A 112 -8.19 0.57 -20.42
CA GLY A 112 -6.80 0.62 -20.84
C GLY A 112 -6.03 1.86 -20.34
N SER A 113 -6.71 2.88 -19.82
CA SER A 113 -6.02 4.06 -19.28
C SER A 113 -5.32 3.76 -17.95
N THR A 114 -4.22 4.46 -17.67
CA THR A 114 -3.58 4.40 -16.36
C THR A 114 -4.40 5.24 -15.37
N ALA A 115 -4.68 4.69 -14.21
CA ALA A 115 -5.35 5.41 -13.12
C ALA A 115 -4.63 5.16 -11.79
N VAL A 116 -4.84 6.07 -10.84
CA VAL A 116 -4.38 5.90 -9.45
C VAL A 116 -5.60 5.89 -8.56
N ALA A 117 -5.91 4.72 -7.97
CA ALA A 117 -6.95 4.65 -6.95
C ALA A 117 -6.43 5.31 -5.67
N VAL A 118 -7.10 6.37 -5.24
CA VAL A 118 -6.74 7.15 -4.05
C VAL A 118 -7.74 6.83 -2.95
N ILE A 119 -7.29 6.15 -1.91
CA ILE A 119 -8.15 5.66 -0.82
C ILE A 119 -7.85 6.47 0.44
N LYS A 120 -8.89 7.04 1.05
CA LYS A 120 -8.76 7.83 2.28
C LYS A 120 -8.40 6.91 3.45
N SER A 121 -7.35 7.26 4.17
CA SER A 121 -6.82 6.46 5.29
C SER A 121 -7.82 6.21 6.43
N THR A 122 -8.86 7.05 6.54
CA THR A 122 -9.89 6.94 7.59
C THR A 122 -10.96 5.89 7.28
N THR A 123 -10.94 5.26 6.11
CA THR A 123 -11.95 4.29 5.67
C THR A 123 -11.24 2.98 5.35
N VAL A 124 -10.76 2.32 6.41
CA VAL A 124 -10.07 1.03 6.35
C VAL A 124 -10.68 0.13 7.42
N VAL A 125 -10.98 -1.11 7.05
CA VAL A 125 -11.34 -2.17 7.99
C VAL A 125 -10.10 -3.06 8.15
N VAL A 126 -9.74 -3.37 9.39
CA VAL A 126 -8.62 -4.26 9.71
C VAL A 126 -9.19 -5.55 10.26
N GLU A 127 -8.84 -6.66 9.63
CA GLU A 127 -9.17 -8.01 10.09
C GLU A 127 -7.87 -8.72 10.47
N ARG A 128 -7.93 -9.59 11.48
CA ARG A 128 -6.80 -10.47 11.81
C ARG A 128 -6.78 -11.58 10.76
N GLY A 129 -5.62 -11.85 10.16
CA GLY A 129 -5.45 -13.02 9.31
C GLY A 129 -5.67 -14.30 10.13
N ASP A 130 -6.49 -15.21 9.62
CA ASP A 130 -6.54 -16.57 10.15
C ASP A 130 -5.30 -17.30 9.65
N ASP A 131 -4.34 -17.51 10.55
CA ASP A 131 -3.20 -18.40 10.28
C ASP A 131 -3.75 -19.83 10.10
N ARG A 132 -3.76 -20.30 8.85
CA ARG A 132 -3.90 -21.72 8.50
C ARG A 132 -2.60 -22.27 7.97
#